data_AF-A0A536CY41-F1
#
_entry.id   AF-A0A536CY41-F1
#
_cell.length_a   1.000
_cell.length_b   1.000
_cell.length_c   1.000
_cell.angle_alpha   90.00
_cell.angle_beta   90.00
_cell.angle_gamma   90.00
#
_symmetry.space_group_name_H-M   'P 1'
#
loop_
_entity.id
_entity.type
_entity.pdbx_description
1 polymer ?
#
loop_
_entity_poly.entity_id
_entity_poly.type
_entity_poly.pdbx_seq_one_letter_code
_entity_poly.pdbx_strand_id
1 'polypeptide(L)'
;MKAGASAPGFSEFTRAVARSPRTALAELEARLRRAQAPILAGLRPGLSAAEVAWQFAEAHLEPGADLRALYAWHDGAAGGGPPAELMATARFLSLHEAMETRRFELGTAAENEFLPDVPAVDIFDPRWFPILDDPVGRVYVVEELGAGRVMIVDRMQVGAHEVLGESFVAFVDSLAHDGIDFKPPPPSADVAVLVARLESKNDRERVRAGQELTRKRPAAAFEPLVAMLESSDPSARQTAALILGLLGDRRAIPILIRCIARWSTRDSMGRSDATSAWAGLRDVSKEDVLTHLERALAEGDTALRLDAITSIVFSRDARAAVALQAAAMSDADPAVRAAAEQALRAVGEPL
;
A
#
# COMPACT_ATOMS: atom_id res chain seq x y z
N MET A 1 56.92 27.54 42.54
CA MET A 1 55.61 27.33 41.88
C MET A 1 55.63 25.98 41.19
N LYS A 2 54.50 25.28 41.10
CA LYS A 2 54.42 23.89 40.60
C LYS A 2 54.50 23.84 39.07
N ALA A 3 55.13 22.79 38.53
CA ALA A 3 54.98 22.41 37.13
C ALA A 3 53.56 21.89 36.87
N GLY A 4 52.93 22.36 35.79
CA GLY A 4 51.63 21.86 35.33
C GLY A 4 51.82 20.74 34.32
N ALA A 5 51.19 19.59 34.55
CA ALA A 5 51.23 18.48 33.60
C ALA A 5 50.34 18.78 32.40
N SER A 6 50.89 18.65 31.19
CA SER A 6 50.10 18.56 29.96
C SER A 6 49.41 17.19 29.90
N ALA A 7 48.09 17.16 29.96
CA ALA A 7 47.32 15.96 29.67
C ALA A 7 47.56 15.54 28.20
N PRO A 8 47.75 14.24 27.90
CA PRO A 8 47.87 13.78 26.51
C PRO A 8 46.53 13.97 25.79
N GLY A 9 46.55 14.66 24.66
CA GLY A 9 45.37 14.89 23.83
C GLY A 9 44.85 13.59 23.24
N PHE A 10 43.52 13.42 23.25
CA PHE A 10 42.81 12.32 22.61
C PHE A 10 42.98 12.41 21.08
N SER A 11 44.05 11.81 20.55
CA SER A 11 44.37 11.80 19.12
C SER A 11 44.73 10.42 18.58
N GLU A 12 44.23 9.35 19.22
CA GLU A 12 44.53 7.97 18.81
C GLU A 12 43.31 7.02 18.94
N PHE A 13 42.08 7.56 18.87
CA PHE A 13 40.91 6.73 18.63
C PHE A 13 40.87 6.33 17.15
N THR A 14 41.35 5.10 16.90
CA THR A 14 40.98 4.20 15.80
C THR A 14 40.19 4.84 14.66
N ARG A 15 40.88 5.08 13.53
CA ARG A 15 40.23 5.27 12.23
C ARG A 15 39.50 3.97 11.89
N ALA A 16 38.21 3.90 12.24
CA ALA A 16 37.39 2.72 12.02
C ALA A 16 37.45 2.36 10.52
N VAL A 17 37.86 1.12 10.22
CA VAL A 17 37.85 0.63 8.84
C VAL A 17 36.40 0.65 8.37
N ALA A 18 36.11 1.39 7.30
CA ALA A 18 34.76 1.47 6.75
C ALA A 18 34.25 0.05 6.47
N ARG A 19 33.20 -0.35 7.18
CA ARG A 19 32.64 -1.70 7.10
C ARG A 19 32.12 -1.92 5.67
N SER A 20 32.46 -3.05 5.05
CA SER A 20 31.97 -3.33 3.70
C SER A 20 30.46 -3.64 3.72
N PRO A 21 29.69 -3.22 2.70
CA PRO A 21 28.25 -3.51 2.62
C PRO A 21 27.96 -5.01 2.62
N ARG A 22 28.82 -5.82 1.98
CA ARG A 22 28.73 -7.30 2.04
C ARG A 22 28.84 -7.84 3.46
N THR A 23 29.70 -7.24 4.29
CA THR A 23 29.86 -7.64 5.69
C THR A 23 28.66 -7.23 6.55
N ALA A 24 28.03 -6.09 6.26
CA ALA A 24 26.80 -5.66 6.93
C ALA A 24 25.62 -6.59 6.56
N LEU A 25 25.40 -6.85 5.26
CA LEU A 25 24.32 -7.72 4.77
C LEU A 25 24.46 -9.16 5.27
N ALA A 26 25.67 -9.70 5.35
CA ALA A 26 25.91 -11.03 5.92
C ALA A 26 25.57 -11.11 7.43
N GLU A 27 25.77 -10.03 8.19
CA GLU A 27 25.36 -9.99 9.60
C GLU A 27 23.85 -9.83 9.75
N LEU A 28 23.21 -9.00 8.91
CA LEU A 28 21.76 -8.93 8.83
C LEU A 28 21.15 -10.30 8.52
N GLU A 29 21.67 -11.03 7.54
CA GLU A 29 21.20 -12.38 7.23
C GLU A 29 21.41 -13.35 8.40
N ALA A 30 22.56 -13.30 9.07
CA ALA A 30 22.83 -14.09 10.27
C ALA A 30 21.90 -13.71 11.45
N ARG A 31 21.45 -12.45 11.53
CA ARG A 31 20.42 -11.99 12.49
C ARG A 31 19.05 -12.52 12.12
N LEU A 32 18.63 -12.39 10.86
CA LEU A 32 17.37 -12.90 10.32
C LEU A 32 17.26 -14.43 10.53
N ARG A 33 18.33 -15.18 10.25
CA ARG A 33 18.37 -16.65 10.45
C ARG A 33 18.24 -17.03 11.91
N ARG A 34 18.94 -16.32 12.82
CA ARG A 34 18.78 -16.51 14.29
C ARG A 34 17.37 -16.16 14.77
N ALA A 35 16.71 -15.19 14.15
CA ALA A 35 15.34 -14.77 14.46
C ALA A 35 14.26 -15.64 13.80
N GLN A 36 14.62 -16.56 12.89
CA GLN A 36 13.69 -17.31 12.03
C GLN A 36 12.73 -16.38 11.25
N ALA A 37 13.25 -15.26 10.76
CA ALA A 37 12.45 -14.21 10.11
C ALA A 37 11.76 -14.74 8.84
N PRO A 38 10.43 -14.54 8.67
CA PRO A 38 9.67 -15.07 7.53
C PRO A 38 10.21 -14.66 6.16
N ILE A 39 10.79 -13.45 6.06
CA ILE A 39 11.38 -12.93 4.82
C ILE A 39 12.42 -13.86 4.18
N LEU A 40 13.14 -14.65 4.95
CA LEU A 40 14.14 -15.60 4.41
C LEU A 40 13.55 -16.63 3.45
N ALA A 41 12.24 -16.93 3.54
CA ALA A 41 11.55 -17.81 2.60
C ALA A 41 11.09 -17.09 1.32
N GLY A 42 10.95 -15.75 1.36
CA GLY A 42 10.54 -14.93 0.23
C GLY A 42 11.68 -14.28 -0.55
N LEU A 43 12.89 -14.16 0.01
CA LEU A 43 14.03 -13.55 -0.68
C LEU A 43 14.44 -14.35 -1.93
N ARG A 44 14.56 -13.65 -3.06
CA ARG A 44 15.05 -14.23 -4.31
C ARG A 44 16.56 -14.45 -4.23
N PRO A 45 17.13 -15.43 -4.96
CA PRO A 45 18.59 -15.55 -5.08
C PRO A 45 19.23 -14.22 -5.53
N GLY A 46 20.41 -13.89 -5.00
CA GLY A 46 21.18 -12.74 -5.45
C GLY A 46 21.65 -12.88 -6.90
N LEU A 47 21.70 -11.75 -7.61
CA LEU A 47 22.16 -11.67 -8.99
C LEU A 47 23.68 -11.81 -9.09
N SER A 48 24.18 -12.37 -10.18
CA SER A 48 25.61 -12.34 -10.48
C SER A 48 26.08 -10.90 -10.77
N ALA A 49 27.38 -10.65 -10.59
CA ALA A 49 27.96 -9.34 -10.89
C ALA A 49 27.77 -8.91 -12.36
N ALA A 50 27.64 -9.87 -13.29
CA ALA A 50 27.36 -9.61 -14.69
C ALA A 50 25.90 -9.20 -14.92
N GLU A 51 24.93 -9.86 -14.29
CA GLU A 51 23.50 -9.51 -14.37
C GLU A 51 23.22 -8.13 -13.75
N VAL A 52 23.82 -7.84 -12.58
CA VAL A 52 23.74 -6.51 -11.97
C VAL A 52 24.32 -5.44 -12.90
N ALA A 53 25.54 -5.64 -13.40
CA ALA A 53 26.18 -4.68 -14.29
C ALA A 53 25.40 -4.46 -15.60
N TRP A 54 24.82 -5.52 -16.16
CA TRP A 54 24.02 -5.45 -17.38
C TRP A 54 22.72 -4.66 -17.17
N GLN A 55 21.93 -4.97 -16.14
CA GLN A 55 20.68 -4.24 -15.87
C GLN A 55 20.93 -2.75 -15.59
N PHE A 56 21.94 -2.42 -14.77
CA PHE A 56 22.28 -1.02 -14.51
C PHE A 56 22.79 -0.30 -15.78
N ALA A 57 23.51 -0.98 -16.67
CA ALA A 57 23.95 -0.42 -17.95
C ALA A 57 22.78 -0.16 -18.93
N GLU A 58 21.77 -1.03 -18.98
CA GLU A 58 20.55 -0.82 -19.77
C GLU A 58 19.78 0.43 -19.29
N ALA A 59 19.77 0.69 -17.98
CA ALA A 59 19.18 1.90 -17.41
C ALA A 59 20.07 3.16 -17.51
N HIS A 60 21.28 3.05 -18.08
CA HIS A 60 22.31 4.10 -18.12
C HIS A 60 22.68 4.65 -16.72
N LEU A 61 22.75 3.76 -15.72
CA LEU A 61 23.06 4.10 -14.33
C LEU A 61 24.40 3.48 -13.90
N GLU A 62 25.19 4.25 -13.16
CA GLU A 62 26.43 3.79 -12.51
C GLU A 62 26.18 3.61 -11.01
N PRO A 63 25.85 2.40 -10.53
CA PRO A 63 25.54 2.17 -9.12
C PRO A 63 26.77 2.32 -8.22
N GLY A 64 26.52 2.64 -6.95
CA GLY A 64 27.48 2.55 -5.87
C GLY A 64 27.91 1.11 -5.57
N ALA A 65 28.93 0.94 -4.73
CA ALA A 65 29.35 -0.38 -4.24
C ALA A 65 28.22 -1.08 -3.44
N ASP A 66 27.36 -0.28 -2.81
CA ASP A 66 26.34 -0.74 -1.87
C ASP A 66 25.13 -1.34 -2.60
N LEU A 67 24.60 -0.69 -3.66
CA LEU A 67 23.58 -1.30 -4.52
C LEU A 67 24.09 -2.59 -5.19
N ARG A 68 25.35 -2.60 -5.65
CA ARG A 68 25.97 -3.83 -6.19
C ARG A 68 26.09 -4.93 -5.15
N ALA A 69 26.29 -4.61 -3.88
CA ALA A 69 26.32 -5.59 -2.80
C ALA A 69 24.92 -6.06 -2.40
N LEU A 70 23.93 -5.16 -2.39
CA LEU A 70 22.53 -5.43 -2.08
C LEU A 70 21.91 -6.45 -3.06
N TYR A 71 21.97 -6.18 -4.36
CA TYR A 71 21.39 -7.08 -5.37
C TYR A 71 22.20 -8.36 -5.61
N ALA A 72 23.49 -8.37 -5.27
CA ALA A 72 24.29 -9.60 -5.25
C ALA A 72 24.06 -10.46 -3.99
N TRP A 73 23.44 -9.90 -2.94
CA TRP A 73 23.02 -10.64 -1.75
C TRP A 73 21.67 -11.33 -2.01
N HIS A 74 20.64 -10.56 -2.38
CA HIS A 74 19.32 -11.05 -2.78
C HIS A 74 18.68 -10.11 -3.82
N ASP A 75 17.96 -10.66 -4.80
CA ASP A 75 17.21 -9.87 -5.79
C ASP A 75 15.80 -9.50 -5.27
N GLY A 76 15.74 -8.80 -4.15
CA GLY A 76 14.47 -8.47 -3.51
C GLY A 76 13.71 -9.66 -2.93
N ALA A 77 12.45 -9.42 -2.60
CA ALA A 77 11.51 -10.44 -2.14
C ALA A 77 10.47 -10.80 -3.22
N ALA A 78 10.06 -12.06 -3.25
CA ALA A 78 9.01 -12.58 -4.12
C ALA A 78 7.62 -12.35 -3.51
N GLY A 79 6.72 -11.73 -4.28
CA GLY A 79 5.35 -11.44 -3.84
C GLY A 79 5.29 -10.32 -2.81
N GLY A 80 4.29 -10.37 -1.92
CA GLY A 80 4.05 -9.36 -0.89
C GLY A 80 3.42 -9.97 0.37
N GLY A 81 3.19 -9.12 1.37
CA GLY A 81 2.73 -9.53 2.70
C GLY A 81 3.86 -10.08 3.60
N PRO A 82 3.53 -10.69 4.75
CA PRO A 82 4.51 -11.05 5.78
C PRO A 82 5.73 -11.87 5.35
N PRO A 83 5.67 -12.77 4.32
CA PRO A 83 6.86 -13.47 3.81
C PRO A 83 7.82 -12.60 2.98
N ALA A 84 7.50 -11.34 2.70
CA ALA A 84 8.28 -10.43 1.87
C ALA A 84 8.71 -9.15 2.61
N GLU A 85 8.16 -8.89 3.80
CA GLU A 85 8.39 -7.69 4.61
C GLU A 85 9.74 -7.79 5.37
N LEU A 86 10.66 -6.85 5.12
CA LEU A 86 11.99 -6.81 5.76
C LEU A 86 11.95 -6.05 7.10
N MET A 87 11.14 -5.00 7.15
CA MET A 87 11.00 -4.05 8.25
C MET A 87 9.60 -3.47 8.16
N ALA A 88 8.89 -3.32 9.28
CA ALA A 88 7.54 -2.76 9.25
C ALA A 88 6.62 -3.53 8.26
N THR A 89 6.07 -2.82 7.26
CA THR A 89 5.39 -3.40 6.08
C THR A 89 6.20 -3.18 4.79
N ALA A 90 7.46 -2.74 4.92
CA ALA A 90 8.33 -2.42 3.81
C ALA A 90 8.95 -3.69 3.23
N ARG A 91 8.83 -3.87 1.92
CA ARG A 91 9.33 -5.01 1.18
C ARG A 91 10.59 -4.62 0.41
N PHE A 92 11.58 -5.52 0.40
CA PHE A 92 12.78 -5.32 -0.40
C PHE A 92 12.46 -5.56 -1.90
N LEU A 93 12.66 -4.53 -2.74
CA LEU A 93 12.40 -4.57 -4.17
C LEU A 93 13.43 -5.43 -4.91
N SER A 94 13.01 -6.19 -5.94
CA SER A 94 13.98 -6.72 -6.93
C SER A 94 14.58 -5.58 -7.76
N LEU A 95 15.72 -5.82 -8.41
CA LEU A 95 16.40 -4.77 -9.20
C LEU A 95 15.49 -4.23 -10.32
N HIS A 96 14.73 -5.12 -10.96
CA HIS A 96 13.75 -4.75 -11.96
C HIS A 96 12.64 -3.85 -11.40
N GLU A 97 12.06 -4.21 -10.25
CA GLU A 97 11.01 -3.40 -9.60
C GLU A 97 11.55 -2.04 -9.14
N ALA A 98 12.78 -1.98 -8.62
CA ALA A 98 13.43 -0.73 -8.23
C ALA A 98 13.65 0.21 -9.43
N MET A 99 14.02 -0.33 -10.60
CA MET A 99 14.14 0.44 -11.84
C MET A 99 12.80 0.95 -12.34
N GLU A 100 11.76 0.12 -12.31
CA GLU A 100 10.40 0.50 -12.69
C GLU A 100 9.83 1.57 -11.77
N THR A 101 9.97 1.43 -10.44
CA THR A 101 9.63 2.46 -9.47
C THR A 101 10.38 3.75 -9.74
N ARG A 102 11.71 3.70 -9.93
CA ARG A 102 12.51 4.91 -10.21
C ARG A 102 12.06 5.61 -11.49
N ARG A 103 11.75 4.86 -12.54
CA ARG A 103 11.23 5.39 -13.81
C ARG A 103 9.89 6.07 -13.63
N PHE A 104 8.99 5.46 -12.85
CA PHE A 104 7.68 6.04 -12.52
C PHE A 104 7.81 7.34 -11.72
N GLU A 105 8.64 7.37 -10.67
CA GLU A 105 8.81 8.56 -9.83
C GLU A 105 9.43 9.71 -10.60
N LEU A 106 10.41 9.44 -11.47
CA LEU A 106 11.00 10.46 -12.35
C LEU A 106 10.01 11.01 -13.37
N GLY A 107 9.14 10.16 -13.93
CA GLY A 107 8.03 10.62 -14.77
C GLY A 107 7.07 11.52 -13.99
N THR A 108 6.70 11.11 -12.78
CA THR A 108 5.83 11.87 -11.87
C THR A 108 6.44 13.24 -11.51
N ALA A 109 7.74 13.28 -11.20
CA ALA A 109 8.45 14.52 -10.90
C ALA A 109 8.51 15.47 -12.12
N ALA A 110 8.75 14.94 -13.32
CA ALA A 110 8.77 15.73 -14.56
C ALA A 110 7.38 16.26 -14.96
N GLU A 111 6.31 15.47 -14.78
CA GLU A 111 4.94 15.91 -15.04
C GLU A 111 4.47 17.03 -14.08
N ASN A 112 5.05 17.11 -12.88
CA ASN A 112 4.74 18.14 -11.89
C ASN A 112 5.55 19.44 -12.05
N GLU A 113 6.49 19.53 -13.00
CA GLU A 113 7.25 20.76 -13.30
C GLU A 113 6.34 21.93 -13.79
N PHE A 114 5.05 21.64 -14.04
CA PHE A 114 4.01 22.62 -14.37
C PHE A 114 3.20 23.14 -13.17
N LEU A 115 3.46 22.69 -11.93
CA LEU A 115 2.87 23.24 -10.71
C LEU A 115 3.85 24.24 -10.05
N PRO A 116 3.48 25.52 -9.85
CA PRO A 116 4.44 26.59 -9.60
C PRO A 116 5.11 26.60 -8.22
N ASP A 117 4.66 25.77 -7.27
CA ASP A 117 5.01 25.88 -5.85
C ASP A 117 5.90 24.74 -5.33
N VAL A 118 6.21 23.71 -6.13
CA VAL A 118 6.94 22.51 -5.69
C VAL A 118 7.98 22.07 -6.73
N PRO A 119 9.29 22.22 -6.45
CA PRO A 119 10.37 21.71 -7.30
C PRO A 119 10.29 20.19 -7.55
N ALA A 120 10.57 19.76 -8.78
CA ALA A 120 10.60 18.33 -9.13
C ALA A 120 11.58 17.49 -8.28
N VAL A 121 12.68 18.10 -7.82
CA VAL A 121 13.66 17.46 -6.92
C VAL A 121 13.10 17.16 -5.51
N ASP A 122 12.12 17.93 -5.04
CA ASP A 122 11.44 17.71 -3.75
C ASP A 122 10.38 16.58 -3.84
N ILE A 123 10.02 16.19 -5.07
CA ILE A 123 9.22 15.00 -5.40
C ILE A 123 10.14 13.79 -5.53
N PHE A 124 11.13 13.84 -6.43
CA PHE A 124 12.11 12.77 -6.62
C PHE A 124 13.42 13.25 -7.27
N ASP A 125 14.53 13.21 -6.55
CA ASP A 125 15.87 13.51 -7.11
C ASP A 125 16.35 12.36 -8.02
N PRO A 126 16.87 12.64 -9.24
CA PRO A 126 17.46 11.61 -10.12
C PRO A 126 18.60 10.80 -9.52
N ARG A 127 19.27 11.26 -8.47
CA ARG A 127 20.33 10.53 -7.76
C ARG A 127 19.78 9.53 -6.74
N TRP A 128 18.49 9.56 -6.43
CA TRP A 128 17.84 8.59 -5.56
C TRP A 128 17.61 7.26 -6.29
N PHE A 129 17.82 6.16 -5.58
CA PHE A 129 17.55 4.81 -6.07
C PHE A 129 16.65 4.05 -5.08
N PRO A 130 15.44 3.63 -5.49
CA PRO A 130 14.55 2.82 -4.65
C PRO A 130 15.20 1.50 -4.24
N ILE A 131 15.04 1.13 -2.97
CA ILE A 131 15.47 -0.15 -2.44
C ILE A 131 14.32 -0.88 -1.73
N LEU A 132 13.39 -0.17 -1.08
CA LEU A 132 12.17 -0.77 -0.52
C LEU A 132 10.92 0.01 -0.96
N ASP A 133 9.78 -0.67 -1.04
CA ASP A 133 8.44 -0.09 -1.12
C ASP A 133 7.61 -0.49 0.10
N ASP A 134 6.48 0.19 0.34
CA ASP A 134 5.46 -0.32 1.26
C ASP A 134 4.02 -0.14 0.71
N PRO A 135 3.03 -0.86 1.26
CA PRO A 135 1.64 -0.79 0.79
C PRO A 135 0.94 0.56 0.97
N VAL A 136 1.54 1.52 1.69
CA VAL A 136 0.99 2.89 1.80
C VAL A 136 1.60 3.85 0.77
N GLY A 137 2.46 3.35 -0.11
CA GLY A 137 3.01 4.10 -1.24
C GLY A 137 4.26 4.92 -0.89
N ARG A 138 4.91 4.63 0.25
CA ARG A 138 6.21 5.23 0.58
C ARG A 138 7.32 4.45 -0.12
N VAL A 139 8.28 5.19 -0.66
CA VAL A 139 9.46 4.61 -1.30
C VAL A 139 10.68 4.89 -0.45
N TYR A 140 11.45 3.86 -0.16
CA TYR A 140 12.68 3.93 0.60
C TYR A 140 13.82 3.97 -0.39
N VAL A 141 14.56 5.09 -0.41
CA VAL A 141 15.62 5.33 -1.38
C VAL A 141 16.98 5.41 -0.70
N VAL A 142 18.02 5.08 -1.46
CA VAL A 142 19.40 5.46 -1.14
C VAL A 142 19.85 6.58 -2.08
N GLU A 143 20.48 7.61 -1.53
CA GLU A 143 21.02 8.74 -2.29
C GLU A 143 22.29 8.36 -3.07
N GLU A 144 22.65 9.22 -4.04
CA GLU A 144 23.89 9.10 -4.84
C GLU A 144 24.06 7.70 -5.46
N LEU A 145 22.96 7.14 -5.98
CA LEU A 145 22.87 5.79 -6.54
C LEU A 145 23.51 4.71 -5.64
N GLY A 146 23.40 4.86 -4.32
CA GLY A 146 23.96 3.93 -3.34
C GLY A 146 25.15 4.44 -2.54
N ALA A 147 25.59 5.68 -2.71
CA ALA A 147 26.73 6.23 -1.95
C ALA A 147 26.35 7.16 -0.78
N GLY A 148 25.08 7.57 -0.70
CA GLY A 148 24.60 8.52 0.32
C GLY A 148 23.69 7.90 1.39
N ARG A 149 22.82 8.74 1.97
CA ARG A 149 21.92 8.36 3.07
C ARG A 149 20.80 7.45 2.58
N VAL A 150 20.19 6.71 3.50
CA VAL A 150 18.93 6.00 3.28
C VAL A 150 17.79 6.81 3.88
N MET A 151 16.72 7.03 3.11
CA MET A 151 15.60 7.88 3.51
C MET A 151 14.25 7.38 2.98
N ILE A 152 13.17 7.79 3.65
CA ILE A 152 11.79 7.61 3.20
C ILE A 152 11.34 8.82 2.37
N VAL A 153 10.75 8.55 1.21
CA VAL A 153 10.03 9.51 0.38
C VAL A 153 8.53 9.20 0.49
N ASP A 154 7.76 10.12 1.07
CA ASP A 154 6.31 10.03 1.21
C ASP A 154 5.60 10.86 0.14
N ARG A 155 4.96 10.19 -0.82
CA ARG A 155 4.16 10.81 -1.89
C ARG A 155 3.03 11.71 -1.38
N MET A 156 2.59 11.52 -0.13
CA MET A 156 1.54 12.32 0.51
C MET A 156 2.09 13.57 1.24
N GLN A 157 3.42 13.68 1.40
CA GLN A 157 4.10 14.77 2.10
C GLN A 157 5.37 15.19 1.33
N VAL A 158 5.18 15.78 0.16
CA VAL A 158 6.27 16.21 -0.73
C VAL A 158 7.25 17.16 -0.01
N GLY A 159 8.56 16.96 -0.24
CA GLY A 159 9.64 17.68 0.45
C GLY A 159 9.91 17.26 1.90
N ALA A 160 9.10 16.37 2.49
CA ALA A 160 9.37 15.79 3.81
C ALA A 160 10.05 14.42 3.68
N HIS A 161 11.33 14.35 4.04
CA HIS A 161 12.13 13.12 3.97
C HIS A 161 12.59 12.70 5.37
N GLU A 162 12.30 11.45 5.75
CA GLU A 162 12.77 10.85 7.00
C GLU A 162 14.08 10.09 6.76
N VAL A 163 15.17 10.48 7.41
CA VAL A 163 16.47 9.80 7.27
C VAL A 163 16.52 8.58 8.19
N LEU A 164 16.75 7.40 7.62
CA LEU A 164 16.85 6.11 8.31
C LEU A 164 18.29 5.69 8.59
N GLY A 165 19.26 6.27 7.89
CA GLY A 165 20.68 6.03 8.14
C GLY A 165 21.57 6.96 7.32
N GLU A 166 22.65 7.45 7.93
CA GLU A 166 23.62 8.36 7.29
C GLU A 166 24.41 7.70 6.15
N SER A 167 24.28 6.38 5.99
CA SER A 167 24.75 5.60 4.83
C SER A 167 23.95 4.30 4.73
N PHE A 168 24.01 3.63 3.58
CA PHE A 168 23.44 2.29 3.42
C PHE A 168 24.00 1.28 4.44
N VAL A 169 25.32 1.31 4.70
CA VAL A 169 25.95 0.42 5.70
C VAL A 169 25.40 0.70 7.10
N ALA A 170 25.25 1.96 7.50
CA ALA A 170 24.67 2.32 8.80
C ALA A 170 23.20 1.89 8.93
N PHE A 171 22.41 2.01 7.86
CA PHE A 171 21.03 1.52 7.80
C PHE A 171 20.96 -0.01 7.97
N VAL A 172 21.77 -0.77 7.24
CA VAL A 172 21.85 -2.24 7.35
C VAL A 172 22.35 -2.68 8.72
N ASP A 173 23.34 -1.98 9.29
CA ASP A 173 23.84 -2.24 10.64
C ASP A 173 22.75 -2.00 11.70
N SER A 174 21.92 -0.96 11.56
CA SER A 174 20.81 -0.69 12.49
C SER A 174 19.68 -1.73 12.38
N LEU A 175 19.37 -2.21 11.17
CA LEU A 175 18.50 -3.39 10.97
C LEU A 175 19.05 -4.64 11.68
N ALA A 176 20.36 -4.83 11.68
CA ALA A 176 21.00 -6.02 12.28
C ALA A 176 21.16 -5.95 13.82
N HIS A 177 21.43 -4.76 14.37
CA HIS A 177 21.79 -4.56 15.78
C HIS A 177 20.68 -3.97 16.63
N ASP A 178 20.25 -2.75 16.29
CA ASP A 178 19.28 -1.99 17.08
C ASP A 178 17.88 -2.60 16.97
N GLY A 179 17.63 -3.25 15.83
CA GLY A 179 16.33 -3.78 15.47
C GLY A 179 15.36 -2.62 15.25
N ILE A 180 15.57 -1.85 14.17
CA ILE A 180 14.50 -1.02 13.60
C ILE A 180 13.28 -1.93 13.47
N ASP A 181 12.22 -1.60 14.21
CA ASP A 181 11.34 -2.56 14.87
C ASP A 181 11.09 -3.84 14.04
N PHE A 182 11.51 -5.01 14.52
CA PHE A 182 11.17 -6.32 13.90
C PHE A 182 9.70 -6.70 14.06
N LYS A 183 8.94 -5.79 14.66
CA LYS A 183 7.52 -5.62 14.43
C LYS A 183 7.31 -5.10 12.99
N PRO A 184 6.46 -5.73 12.16
CA PRO A 184 5.44 -4.90 11.52
C PRO A 184 4.96 -3.89 12.57
N PRO A 185 4.84 -2.56 12.32
CA PRO A 185 4.02 -1.74 13.21
C PRO A 185 2.76 -2.57 13.32
N PRO A 186 2.38 -3.03 14.53
CA PRO A 186 1.52 -4.19 14.56
C PRO A 186 0.22 -3.82 13.80
N PRO A 187 -0.69 -4.74 13.48
CA PRO A 187 -2.07 -4.32 13.30
C PRO A 187 -2.47 -3.74 14.66
N SER A 188 -2.15 -2.46 14.89
CA SER A 188 -1.35 -2.19 16.09
C SER A 188 -2.21 -2.28 17.33
N ALA A 189 -1.56 -2.24 18.49
CA ALA A 189 -2.29 -1.80 19.66
C ALA A 189 -3.07 -0.51 19.34
N ASP A 190 -2.62 0.36 18.42
CA ASP A 190 -3.48 1.31 17.70
C ASP A 190 -4.43 0.65 16.68
N VAL A 191 -4.02 0.09 15.52
CA VAL A 191 -4.97 -0.26 14.42
C VAL A 191 -6.09 -1.23 14.85
N ALA A 192 -5.80 -2.29 15.61
CA ALA A 192 -6.85 -3.16 16.13
C ALA A 192 -7.77 -2.44 17.13
N VAL A 193 -7.24 -1.51 17.94
CA VAL A 193 -8.03 -0.63 18.81
C VAL A 193 -8.73 0.48 18.04
N LEU A 194 -8.22 0.95 16.90
CA LEU A 194 -8.85 1.95 16.04
C LEU A 194 -10.07 1.31 15.41
N VAL A 195 -9.94 0.11 14.85
CA VAL A 195 -11.05 -0.73 14.38
C VAL A 195 -12.04 -0.97 15.53
N ALA A 196 -11.61 -1.43 16.70
CA ALA A 196 -12.53 -1.61 17.84
C ALA A 196 -13.19 -0.28 18.31
N ARG A 197 -12.49 0.85 18.20
CA ARG A 197 -13.04 2.19 18.48
C ARG A 197 -14.05 2.66 17.43
N LEU A 198 -14.08 2.08 16.23
CA LEU A 198 -15.19 2.29 15.28
C LEU A 198 -16.51 1.66 15.77
N GLU A 199 -16.48 0.77 16.76
CA GLU A 199 -17.68 0.23 17.41
C GLU A 199 -18.02 0.99 18.71
N SER A 200 -17.27 2.03 19.07
CA SER A 200 -17.53 2.83 20.27
C SER A 200 -18.87 3.57 20.18
N LYS A 201 -19.65 3.52 21.28
CA LYS A 201 -20.85 4.33 21.44
C LYS A 201 -20.54 5.83 21.61
N ASN A 202 -19.26 6.19 21.79
CA ASN A 202 -18.82 7.58 21.78
C ASN A 202 -18.49 8.04 20.35
N ASP A 203 -19.34 8.90 19.77
CA ASP A 203 -19.18 9.44 18.41
C ASP A 203 -17.80 10.07 18.18
N ARG A 204 -17.24 10.75 19.19
CA ARG A 204 -15.91 11.40 19.08
C ARG A 204 -14.77 10.38 18.97
N GLU A 205 -14.92 9.21 19.56
CA GLU A 205 -13.93 8.12 19.45
C GLU A 205 -14.01 7.45 18.09
N ARG A 206 -15.22 7.12 17.60
CA ARG A 206 -15.40 6.58 16.24
C ARG A 206 -14.84 7.51 15.18
N VAL A 207 -15.21 8.79 15.21
CA VAL A 207 -14.80 9.77 14.21
C VAL A 207 -13.28 9.94 14.21
N ARG A 208 -12.64 10.05 15.39
CA ARG A 208 -11.18 10.10 15.49
C ARG A 208 -10.52 8.84 14.96
N ALA A 209 -11.06 7.67 15.29
CA ALA A 209 -10.51 6.40 14.83
C ALA A 209 -10.62 6.24 13.30
N GLY A 210 -11.76 6.60 12.72
CA GLY A 210 -11.96 6.61 11.26
C GLY A 210 -11.08 7.63 10.53
N GLN A 211 -10.90 8.83 11.12
CA GLN A 211 -9.95 9.83 10.63
C GLN A 211 -8.51 9.33 10.66
N GLU A 212 -8.07 8.67 11.75
CA GLU A 212 -6.73 8.10 11.80
C GLU A 212 -6.52 6.96 10.81
N LEU A 213 -7.48 6.04 10.67
CA LEU A 213 -7.41 4.96 9.67
C LEU A 213 -7.37 5.52 8.24
N THR A 214 -8.21 6.51 7.94
CA THR A 214 -8.24 7.17 6.62
C THR A 214 -6.96 7.95 6.33
N ARG A 215 -6.35 8.58 7.34
CA ARG A 215 -5.10 9.35 7.20
C ARG A 215 -3.88 8.44 7.07
N LYS A 216 -3.80 7.37 7.87
CA LYS A 216 -2.66 6.44 7.92
C LYS A 216 -2.72 5.36 6.84
N ARG A 217 -3.90 5.09 6.28
CA ARG A 217 -4.21 4.05 5.27
C ARG A 217 -3.56 2.66 5.52
N PRO A 218 -3.51 2.13 6.76
CA PRO A 218 -2.78 0.89 7.01
C PRO A 218 -3.45 -0.28 6.29
N ALA A 219 -2.72 -0.98 5.41
CA ALA A 219 -3.23 -2.13 4.65
C ALA A 219 -3.81 -3.22 5.57
N ALA A 220 -3.24 -3.38 6.78
CA ALA A 220 -3.71 -4.30 7.81
C ALA A 220 -5.12 -3.98 8.37
N ALA A 221 -5.71 -2.82 8.07
CA ALA A 221 -7.10 -2.51 8.43
C ALA A 221 -8.13 -3.13 7.48
N PHE A 222 -7.74 -3.61 6.30
CA PHE A 222 -8.69 -4.11 5.29
C PHE A 222 -9.53 -5.29 5.80
N GLU A 223 -8.91 -6.41 6.19
CA GLU A 223 -9.65 -7.60 6.65
C GLU A 223 -10.50 -7.34 7.91
N PRO A 224 -10.01 -6.62 8.95
CA PRO A 224 -10.85 -6.24 10.10
C PRO A 224 -12.05 -5.35 9.74
N LEU A 225 -11.91 -4.42 8.79
CA LEU A 225 -13.02 -3.61 8.31
C LEU A 225 -14.01 -4.43 7.48
N VAL A 226 -13.54 -5.38 6.68
CA VAL A 226 -14.42 -6.33 5.96
C VAL A 226 -15.23 -7.17 6.95
N ALA A 227 -14.61 -7.68 8.02
CA ALA A 227 -15.32 -8.38 9.08
C ALA A 227 -16.38 -7.49 9.78
N MET A 228 -16.10 -6.21 9.97
CA MET A 228 -17.03 -5.25 10.59
C MET A 228 -18.28 -4.96 9.74
N LEU A 229 -18.26 -5.23 8.42
CA LEU A 229 -19.48 -5.20 7.59
C LEU A 229 -20.53 -6.25 8.06
N GLU A 230 -20.11 -7.30 8.76
CA GLU A 230 -21.02 -8.29 9.37
C GLU A 230 -21.41 -7.95 10.83
N SER A 231 -20.95 -6.83 11.38
CA SER A 231 -21.28 -6.41 12.75
C SER A 231 -22.79 -6.25 12.93
N SER A 232 -23.32 -6.60 14.11
CA SER A 232 -24.76 -6.45 14.41
C SER A 232 -25.15 -4.97 14.58
N ASP A 233 -24.19 -4.11 14.94
CA ASP A 233 -24.38 -2.66 15.06
C ASP A 233 -24.43 -1.97 13.69
N PRO A 234 -25.55 -1.32 13.30
CA PRO A 234 -25.63 -0.56 12.05
C PRO A 234 -24.56 0.53 11.94
N SER A 235 -24.22 1.21 13.04
CA SER A 235 -23.21 2.27 13.02
C SER A 235 -21.82 1.72 12.72
N ALA A 236 -21.50 0.50 13.18
CA ALA A 236 -20.23 -0.17 12.86
C ALA A 236 -20.18 -0.54 11.36
N ARG A 237 -21.23 -1.20 10.83
CA ARG A 237 -21.32 -1.55 9.40
C ARG A 237 -21.19 -0.34 8.48
N GLN A 238 -21.93 0.73 8.77
CA GLN A 238 -21.91 1.99 8.02
C GLN A 238 -20.51 2.63 8.05
N THR A 239 -19.88 2.66 9.22
CA THR A 239 -18.52 3.21 9.40
C THR A 239 -17.48 2.40 8.65
N ALA A 240 -17.56 1.06 8.70
CA ALA A 240 -16.67 0.16 7.96
C ALA A 240 -16.78 0.36 6.44
N ALA A 241 -18.01 0.42 5.91
CA ALA A 241 -18.27 0.65 4.50
C ALA A 241 -17.69 1.97 3.99
N LEU A 242 -17.85 3.06 4.76
CA LEU A 242 -17.28 4.37 4.43
C LEU A 242 -15.74 4.33 4.47
N ILE A 243 -15.13 3.74 5.50
CA ILE A 243 -13.67 3.70 5.63
C ILE A 243 -13.03 2.81 4.55
N LEU A 244 -13.63 1.66 4.20
CA LEU A 244 -13.15 0.84 3.08
C LEU A 244 -13.11 1.62 1.77
N GLY A 245 -14.12 2.47 1.52
CA GLY A 245 -14.11 3.44 0.44
C GLY A 245 -12.93 4.41 0.55
N LEU A 246 -12.87 5.15 1.66
CA LEU A 246 -11.86 6.17 1.89
C LEU A 246 -10.41 5.65 1.87
N LEU A 247 -10.17 4.38 2.21
CA LEU A 247 -8.85 3.72 2.11
C LEU A 247 -8.38 3.53 0.66
N GLY A 248 -9.30 3.43 -0.31
CA GLY A 248 -8.99 3.33 -1.73
C GLY A 248 -8.52 1.97 -2.23
N ASP A 249 -8.62 0.92 -1.41
CA ASP A 249 -8.26 -0.44 -1.83
C ASP A 249 -9.34 -1.00 -2.78
N ARG A 250 -8.97 -1.21 -4.04
CA ARG A 250 -9.90 -1.71 -5.08
C ARG A 250 -10.47 -3.10 -4.77
N ARG A 251 -9.87 -3.88 -3.86
CA ARG A 251 -10.45 -5.13 -3.34
C ARG A 251 -11.79 -4.90 -2.63
N ALA A 252 -12.06 -3.68 -2.15
CA ALA A 252 -13.34 -3.32 -1.55
C ALA A 252 -14.51 -3.29 -2.55
N ILE A 253 -14.26 -3.08 -3.86
CA ILE A 253 -15.31 -2.92 -4.88
C ILE A 253 -16.34 -4.08 -4.87
N PRO A 254 -15.96 -5.35 -5.10
CA PRO A 254 -16.92 -6.46 -5.11
C PRO A 254 -17.55 -6.72 -3.73
N ILE A 255 -16.91 -6.31 -2.64
CA ILE A 255 -17.43 -6.45 -1.28
C ILE A 255 -18.53 -5.41 -1.02
N LEU A 256 -18.29 -4.15 -1.38
CA LEU A 256 -19.25 -3.06 -1.21
C LEU A 256 -20.47 -3.24 -2.12
N ILE A 257 -20.31 -3.76 -3.33
CA ILE A 257 -21.43 -4.14 -4.21
C ILE A 257 -22.33 -5.20 -3.54
N ARG A 258 -21.74 -6.26 -2.97
CA ARG A 258 -22.48 -7.26 -2.16
C ARG A 258 -23.20 -6.64 -0.97
N CYS A 259 -22.58 -5.70 -0.28
CA CYS A 259 -23.21 -4.99 0.84
C CYS A 259 -24.42 -4.16 0.38
N ILE A 260 -24.32 -3.40 -0.72
CA ILE A 260 -25.43 -2.63 -1.29
C ILE A 260 -26.60 -3.57 -1.64
N ALA A 261 -26.33 -4.66 -2.38
CA ALA A 261 -27.34 -5.64 -2.77
C ALA A 261 -28.04 -6.28 -1.55
N ARG A 262 -27.27 -6.76 -0.57
CA ARG A 262 -27.78 -7.45 0.62
C ARG A 262 -28.51 -6.54 1.61
N TRP A 263 -28.14 -5.26 1.69
CA TRP A 263 -28.72 -4.35 2.67
C TRP A 263 -29.91 -3.55 2.11
N SER A 264 -29.91 -3.22 0.82
CA SER A 264 -30.99 -2.47 0.15
C SER A 264 -32.37 -3.13 0.23
N THR A 265 -32.40 -4.48 0.28
CA THR A 265 -33.61 -5.32 0.33
C THR A 265 -34.19 -5.51 1.74
N ARG A 266 -33.58 -4.91 2.77
CA ARG A 266 -34.03 -4.98 4.17
C ARG A 266 -34.99 -3.83 4.52
N ASP A 267 -35.09 -3.52 5.81
CA ASP A 267 -35.86 -2.42 6.37
C ASP A 267 -35.26 -1.02 6.07
N SER A 268 -35.76 0.02 6.75
CA SER A 268 -35.21 1.38 6.62
C SER A 268 -33.75 1.48 7.08
N MET A 269 -33.30 0.67 8.05
CA MET A 269 -31.93 0.67 8.52
C MET A 269 -30.98 0.07 7.48
N GLY A 270 -31.36 -1.04 6.86
CA GLY A 270 -30.57 -1.63 5.77
C GLY A 270 -30.45 -0.71 4.54
N ARG A 271 -31.46 0.13 4.25
CA ARG A 271 -31.30 1.17 3.20
C ARG A 271 -30.30 2.26 3.58
N SER A 272 -30.18 2.62 4.87
CA SER A 272 -29.09 3.49 5.35
C SER A 272 -27.73 2.81 5.21
N ASP A 273 -27.62 1.54 5.60
CA ASP A 273 -26.38 0.77 5.43
C ASP A 273 -25.94 0.70 3.95
N ALA A 274 -26.89 0.40 3.04
CA ALA A 274 -26.66 0.38 1.59
C ALA A 274 -26.21 1.76 1.06
N THR A 275 -26.74 2.85 1.61
CA THR A 275 -26.31 4.22 1.27
C THR A 275 -24.86 4.47 1.70
N SER A 276 -24.43 3.96 2.86
CA SER A 276 -23.02 4.04 3.29
C SER A 276 -22.09 3.19 2.43
N ALA A 277 -22.51 1.99 2.00
CA ALA A 277 -21.75 1.19 1.05
C ALA A 277 -21.67 1.81 -0.35
N TRP A 278 -22.73 2.48 -0.80
CA TRP A 278 -22.74 3.27 -2.05
C TRP A 278 -21.75 4.43 -1.98
N ALA A 279 -21.76 5.20 -0.89
CA ALA A 279 -20.80 6.28 -0.67
C ALA A 279 -19.36 5.76 -0.59
N GLY A 280 -19.13 4.65 0.13
CA GLY A 280 -17.84 3.96 0.15
C GLY A 280 -17.37 3.58 -1.25
N LEU A 281 -18.23 2.94 -2.06
CA LEU A 281 -17.90 2.46 -3.40
C LEU A 281 -17.48 3.60 -4.34
N ARG A 282 -18.14 4.76 -4.27
CA ARG A 282 -17.74 5.99 -4.98
C ARG A 282 -16.33 6.43 -4.58
N ASP A 283 -16.04 6.38 -3.29
CA ASP A 283 -14.84 6.96 -2.72
C ASP A 283 -13.60 6.05 -2.89
N VAL A 284 -13.76 4.75 -3.24
CA VAL A 284 -12.65 3.80 -3.52
C VAL A 284 -11.69 4.32 -4.59
N SER A 285 -12.20 4.80 -5.72
CA SER A 285 -11.35 5.29 -6.82
C SER A 285 -11.76 6.66 -7.35
N LYS A 286 -12.77 7.31 -6.75
CA LYS A 286 -13.37 8.56 -7.25
C LYS A 286 -13.93 8.44 -8.68
N GLU A 287 -14.12 7.20 -9.15
CA GLU A 287 -14.87 6.85 -10.36
C GLU A 287 -16.38 6.97 -10.06
N ASP A 288 -17.21 7.03 -11.10
CA ASP A 288 -18.67 6.91 -10.92
C ASP A 288 -18.98 5.49 -10.40
N VAL A 289 -19.88 5.40 -9.41
CA VAL A 289 -20.34 4.09 -8.88
C VAL A 289 -20.92 3.23 -9.99
N LEU A 290 -21.59 3.84 -10.96
CA LEU A 290 -22.13 3.14 -12.11
C LEU A 290 -21.03 2.38 -12.90
N THR A 291 -19.86 2.98 -13.08
CA THR A 291 -18.70 2.36 -13.76
C THR A 291 -18.12 1.16 -13.00
N HIS A 292 -18.39 1.04 -11.70
CA HIS A 292 -18.09 -0.18 -10.93
C HIS A 292 -19.17 -1.25 -11.10
N LEU A 293 -20.45 -0.86 -11.14
CA LEU A 293 -21.58 -1.76 -11.29
C LEU A 293 -21.68 -2.36 -12.69
N GLU A 294 -21.50 -1.56 -13.74
CA GLU A 294 -21.50 -2.03 -15.14
C GLU A 294 -20.38 -3.04 -15.39
N ARG A 295 -19.19 -2.78 -14.85
CA ARG A 295 -18.04 -3.69 -14.92
C ARG A 295 -18.26 -4.97 -14.11
N ALA A 296 -18.82 -4.87 -12.91
CA ALA A 296 -19.21 -6.03 -12.12
C ALA A 296 -20.28 -6.88 -12.81
N LEU A 297 -21.20 -6.26 -13.56
CA LEU A 297 -22.19 -6.93 -14.40
C LEU A 297 -21.57 -7.56 -15.67
N ALA A 298 -20.54 -6.97 -16.26
CA ALA A 298 -19.88 -7.54 -17.44
C ALA A 298 -18.85 -8.64 -17.13
N GLU A 299 -18.04 -8.45 -16.08
CA GLU A 299 -16.82 -9.24 -15.80
C GLU A 299 -16.92 -10.09 -14.54
N GLY A 300 -17.93 -9.89 -13.69
CA GLY A 300 -18.08 -10.61 -12.42
C GLY A 300 -18.43 -12.09 -12.58
N ASP A 301 -18.34 -12.85 -11.49
CA ASP A 301 -19.01 -14.17 -11.41
C ASP A 301 -20.55 -13.99 -11.36
N THR A 302 -21.31 -15.08 -11.54
CA THR A 302 -22.79 -15.04 -11.51
C THR A 302 -23.35 -14.33 -10.26
N ALA A 303 -22.73 -14.51 -9.09
CA ALA A 303 -23.22 -13.88 -7.86
C ALA A 303 -22.99 -12.36 -7.92
N LEU A 304 -21.76 -11.93 -8.24
CA LEU A 304 -21.41 -10.53 -8.35
C LEU A 304 -22.22 -9.81 -9.45
N ARG A 305 -22.56 -10.49 -10.56
CA ARG A 305 -23.47 -9.96 -11.59
C ARG A 305 -24.89 -9.70 -11.04
N LEU A 306 -25.44 -10.63 -10.26
CA LEU A 306 -26.75 -10.47 -9.60
C LEU A 306 -26.73 -9.37 -8.52
N ASP A 307 -25.63 -9.27 -7.76
CA ASP A 307 -25.43 -8.20 -6.76
C ASP A 307 -25.30 -6.82 -7.44
N ALA A 308 -24.62 -6.75 -8.59
CA ALA A 308 -24.52 -5.54 -9.40
C ALA A 308 -25.89 -5.09 -9.92
N ILE A 309 -26.70 -6.01 -10.49
CA ILE A 309 -28.08 -5.73 -10.91
C ILE A 309 -28.92 -5.20 -9.75
N THR A 310 -28.87 -5.85 -8.59
CA THR A 310 -29.61 -5.42 -7.39
C THR A 310 -29.18 -4.03 -6.94
N SER A 311 -27.87 -3.74 -7.00
CA SER A 311 -27.31 -2.42 -6.66
C SER A 311 -27.70 -1.33 -7.67
N ILE A 312 -27.79 -1.66 -8.97
CA ILE A 312 -28.31 -0.75 -10.01
C ILE A 312 -29.78 -0.39 -9.71
N VAL A 313 -30.62 -1.36 -9.34
CA VAL A 313 -32.02 -1.08 -8.97
C VAL A 313 -32.12 -0.19 -7.72
N PHE A 314 -31.22 -0.37 -6.75
CA PHE A 314 -31.13 0.52 -5.58
C PHE A 314 -30.76 1.97 -5.98
N SER A 315 -29.87 2.14 -6.95
CA SER A 315 -29.44 3.45 -7.46
C SER A 315 -30.54 4.24 -8.16
N ARG A 316 -31.44 3.53 -8.88
CA ARG A 316 -32.42 4.08 -9.82
C ARG A 316 -31.81 4.93 -10.94
N ASP A 317 -30.55 4.68 -11.28
CA ASP A 317 -29.84 5.39 -12.34
C ASP A 317 -30.14 4.76 -13.71
N ALA A 318 -30.99 5.44 -14.49
CA ALA A 318 -31.38 5.00 -15.83
C ALA A 318 -30.21 4.89 -16.81
N ARG A 319 -29.05 5.51 -16.54
CA ARG A 319 -27.84 5.36 -17.37
C ARG A 319 -27.41 3.89 -17.50
N ALA A 320 -27.71 3.06 -16.50
CA ALA A 320 -27.42 1.63 -16.51
C ALA A 320 -28.24 0.79 -17.52
N ALA A 321 -29.24 1.38 -18.18
CA ALA A 321 -30.18 0.66 -19.06
C ALA A 321 -29.46 -0.18 -20.14
N VAL A 322 -28.42 0.38 -20.76
CA VAL A 322 -27.66 -0.30 -21.83
C VAL A 322 -26.94 -1.55 -21.29
N ALA A 323 -26.34 -1.47 -20.10
CA ALA A 323 -25.68 -2.62 -19.47
C ALA A 323 -26.68 -3.70 -19.04
N LEU A 324 -27.85 -3.29 -18.52
CA LEU A 324 -28.94 -4.21 -18.19
C LEU A 324 -29.55 -4.88 -19.43
N GLN A 325 -29.75 -4.15 -20.54
CA GLN A 325 -30.22 -4.71 -21.81
C GLN A 325 -29.23 -5.75 -22.37
N ALA A 326 -27.93 -5.42 -22.35
CA ALA A 326 -26.89 -6.35 -22.78
C ALA A 326 -26.89 -7.64 -21.93
N ALA A 327 -27.01 -7.52 -20.60
CA ALA A 327 -27.11 -8.67 -19.70
C ALA A 327 -28.41 -9.47 -19.93
N ALA A 328 -29.56 -8.81 -20.09
CA ALA A 328 -30.85 -9.45 -20.34
C ALA A 328 -30.86 -10.30 -21.61
N MET A 329 -30.26 -9.80 -22.70
CA MET A 329 -30.19 -10.51 -23.99
C MET A 329 -29.12 -11.62 -24.02
N SER A 330 -27.95 -11.37 -23.44
CA SER A 330 -26.72 -12.11 -23.79
C SER A 330 -25.95 -12.74 -22.63
N ASP A 331 -26.33 -12.54 -21.37
CA ASP A 331 -25.63 -13.20 -20.26
C ASP A 331 -25.76 -14.73 -20.38
N ALA A 332 -24.69 -15.47 -20.09
CA ALA A 332 -24.70 -16.92 -20.14
C ALA A 332 -25.69 -17.53 -19.13
N ASP A 333 -25.84 -16.91 -17.95
CA ASP A 333 -26.65 -17.41 -16.85
C ASP A 333 -28.13 -16.98 -16.98
N PRO A 334 -29.10 -17.93 -17.05
CA PRO A 334 -30.52 -17.60 -17.11
C PRO A 334 -31.03 -16.76 -15.95
N ALA A 335 -30.43 -16.86 -14.76
CA ALA A 335 -30.83 -16.08 -13.60
C ALA A 335 -30.41 -14.61 -13.74
N VAL A 336 -29.21 -14.36 -14.28
CA VAL A 336 -28.71 -13.00 -14.56
C VAL A 336 -29.56 -12.33 -15.64
N ARG A 337 -29.88 -13.05 -16.73
CA ARG A 337 -30.80 -12.54 -17.76
C ARG A 337 -32.15 -12.11 -17.16
N ALA A 338 -32.80 -13.01 -16.42
CA ALA A 338 -34.10 -12.75 -15.82
C ALA A 338 -34.06 -11.60 -14.77
N ALA A 339 -32.98 -11.49 -13.99
CA ALA A 339 -32.79 -10.39 -13.06
C ALA A 339 -32.61 -9.04 -13.78
N ALA A 340 -31.87 -9.01 -14.88
CA ALA A 340 -31.65 -7.81 -15.68
C ALA A 340 -32.96 -7.31 -16.34
N GLU A 341 -33.80 -8.21 -16.86
CA GLU A 341 -35.15 -7.84 -17.34
C GLU A 341 -36.03 -7.21 -16.25
N GLN A 342 -35.97 -7.76 -15.03
CA GLN A 342 -36.73 -7.23 -13.89
C GLN A 342 -36.18 -5.87 -13.45
N ALA A 343 -34.87 -5.69 -13.49
CA ALA A 343 -34.21 -4.43 -13.18
C ALA A 343 -34.59 -3.31 -14.16
N LEU A 344 -34.63 -3.58 -15.47
CA LEU A 344 -35.11 -2.63 -16.49
C LEU A 344 -36.51 -2.12 -16.16
N ARG A 345 -37.46 -3.04 -15.90
CA ARG A 345 -38.82 -2.71 -15.48
C ARG A 345 -38.85 -1.89 -14.17
N ALA A 346 -37.92 -2.14 -13.24
CA ALA A 346 -37.84 -1.45 -11.96
C ALA A 346 -37.23 -0.04 -12.06
N VAL A 347 -36.32 0.22 -13.01
CA VAL A 347 -35.80 1.57 -13.32
C VAL A 347 -36.67 2.34 -14.32
N GLY A 348 -37.67 1.69 -14.93
CA GLY A 348 -38.65 2.31 -15.83
C GLY A 348 -38.29 2.22 -17.32
N GLU A 349 -37.32 1.40 -17.67
CA GLU A 349 -36.74 1.30 -19.01
C GLU A 349 -37.25 0.05 -19.77
N PRO A 350 -37.39 0.12 -21.11
CA PRO A 350 -37.78 -1.03 -21.93
C PRO A 350 -36.61 -2.02 -22.12
N LEU A 351 -36.98 -3.24 -22.51
CA LEU A 351 -36.08 -4.35 -22.85
C LEU A 351 -35.61 -4.23 -24.31
#